data_AF-A0A7V9EFG1-F1
#
_entry.id   AF-A0A7V9EFG1-F1
#
_cell.length_a   1.000
_cell.length_b   1.000
_cell.length_c   1.000
_cell.angle_alpha   90.00
_cell.angle_beta   90.00
_cell.angle_gamma   90.00
#
_symmetry.space_group_name_H-M   'P 1'
#
loop_
_entity.id
_entity.type
_entity.pdbx_description
1 polymer ?
#
loop_
_entity_poly.entity_id
_entity_poly.type
_entity_poly.pdbx_seq_one_letter_code
_entity_poly.pdbx_strand_id
1 'polypeptide(L)'
;MRQRSAALLLLALVASFALASVGANASRSPVPDIVGVQTGAFSAIVRWRVEEPGRVVIELGPDERYGIWSPTAVVREAQTGKTTLNGLEPATTYRYRVLARWRNGMRAEARGSFRTDPWPGEVAASAAPTAADKSSTPDSPFVLPPKLPPGVTPTPPAPGALPPGTPRVESSAPLRINGAAVFPRMVWRQCPTYYPTSIAAGINLFLGVSCDDEQEQLTRLAGRAMSTVDAATPGIGGPGLVGWHLPDEADVSVGDPEKLPAPKENGKVTFLTLTDHFSAGAAPGPYGRDIYPGFFAKADIIGFDT
;
A
#
# COMPACT_ATOMS: atom_id res chain seq x y z
N MET A 1 -50.78 66.13 49.63
CA MET A 1 -51.59 65.67 50.79
C MET A 1 -51.59 64.15 50.74
N ARG A 2 -50.78 63.47 51.59
CA ARG A 2 -51.19 62.67 52.77
C ARG A 2 -52.17 61.55 52.38
N GLN A 3 -51.88 60.25 52.53
CA GLN A 3 -51.55 59.50 53.76
C GLN A 3 -50.74 58.21 53.44
N ARG A 4 -49.57 57.97 54.06
CA ARG A 4 -49.29 57.07 55.24
C ARG A 4 -49.59 55.57 54.94
N SER A 5 -48.61 54.70 54.66
CA SER A 5 -47.54 54.09 55.50
C SER A 5 -48.00 53.00 56.48
N ALA A 6 -47.20 51.92 56.54
CA ALA A 6 -47.16 50.74 57.45
C ALA A 6 -47.95 49.49 56.94
N ALA A 7 -47.42 48.26 56.97
CA ALA A 7 -46.44 47.68 57.89
C ALA A 7 -45.52 46.62 57.23
N LEU A 8 -44.35 46.45 57.85
CA LEU A 8 -43.29 45.49 57.55
C LEU A 8 -43.69 44.03 57.83
N LEU A 9 -43.10 43.10 57.06
CA LEU A 9 -42.67 41.79 57.57
C LEU A 9 -41.36 41.40 56.87
N LEU A 10 -40.28 41.42 57.66
CA LEU A 10 -38.96 40.85 57.35
C LEU A 10 -39.03 39.33 57.53
N LEU A 11 -38.45 38.54 56.60
CA LEU A 11 -37.61 37.38 56.95
C LEU A 11 -36.74 36.90 55.75
N ALA A 12 -35.42 36.97 55.97
CA ALA A 12 -34.30 36.07 55.57
C ALA A 12 -33.92 35.77 54.08
N LEU A 13 -32.86 36.48 53.65
CA LEU A 13 -31.54 36.04 53.10
C LEU A 13 -31.32 34.66 52.40
N VAL A 14 -30.71 34.75 51.19
CA VAL A 14 -29.69 33.93 50.47
C VAL A 14 -30.04 32.54 49.91
N ALA A 15 -30.02 32.42 48.58
CA ALA A 15 -29.16 31.45 47.85
C ALA A 15 -29.06 31.79 46.35
N SER A 16 -27.91 32.34 45.98
CA SER A 16 -27.06 32.09 44.79
C SER A 16 -27.67 31.72 43.42
N PHE A 17 -27.21 32.50 42.43
CA PHE A 17 -27.10 32.17 41.01
C PHE A 17 -26.82 30.69 40.73
N ALA A 18 -27.62 30.09 39.85
CA ALA A 18 -27.15 29.07 38.92
C ALA A 18 -27.80 29.34 37.55
N LEU A 19 -27.00 29.90 36.62
CA LEU A 19 -27.30 29.82 35.20
C LEU A 19 -27.32 28.34 34.83
N ALA A 20 -28.51 27.78 34.62
CA ALA A 20 -28.63 26.58 33.82
C ALA A 20 -28.76 27.01 32.36
N SER A 21 -27.61 27.23 31.71
CA SER A 21 -27.50 27.23 30.26
C SER A 21 -27.83 25.82 29.75
N VAL A 22 -29.12 25.47 29.70
CA VAL A 22 -29.61 24.28 29.01
C VAL A 22 -29.77 24.66 27.55
N GLY A 23 -28.65 24.75 26.85
CA GLY A 23 -28.59 25.09 25.44
C GLY A 23 -27.18 24.94 24.93
N ALA A 24 -27.01 24.11 23.91
CA ALA A 24 -25.77 23.82 23.18
C ALA A 24 -24.77 22.85 23.83
N ASN A 25 -25.23 21.67 24.25
CA ASN A 25 -24.51 20.45 23.85
C ASN A 25 -25.37 19.77 22.77
N ALA A 26 -25.43 20.40 21.60
CA ALA A 26 -25.77 19.65 20.40
C ALA A 26 -24.71 18.55 20.31
N SER A 27 -25.13 17.29 20.50
CA SER A 27 -24.29 16.11 20.34
C SER A 27 -23.62 16.20 18.97
N ARG A 28 -22.39 16.69 18.93
CA ARG A 28 -21.59 16.71 17.71
C ARG A 28 -21.39 15.24 17.40
N SER A 29 -21.89 14.77 16.26
CA SER A 29 -21.60 13.41 15.81
C SER A 29 -20.10 13.20 15.94
N PRO A 30 -19.63 12.15 16.63
CA PRO A 30 -18.20 11.90 16.72
C PRO A 30 -17.71 11.77 15.27
N VAL A 31 -16.77 12.61 14.88
CA VAL A 31 -16.08 12.54 13.60
C VAL A 31 -14.62 12.26 13.94
N PRO A 32 -13.94 11.32 13.27
CA PRO A 32 -12.51 11.16 13.48
C PRO A 32 -11.77 12.43 13.07
N ASP A 33 -10.83 12.91 13.87
CA ASP A 33 -9.98 14.04 13.51
C ASP A 33 -8.71 13.54 12.82
N ILE A 34 -8.31 14.22 11.74
CA ILE A 34 -6.99 14.03 11.13
C ILE A 34 -6.02 14.96 11.86
N VAL A 35 -5.14 14.36 12.67
CA VAL A 35 -4.15 15.10 13.48
C VAL A 35 -2.94 15.50 12.64
N GLY A 36 -2.57 14.69 11.65
CA GLY A 36 -1.50 15.02 10.72
C GLY A 36 -1.13 13.86 9.80
N VAL A 37 -0.36 14.18 8.76
CA VAL A 37 0.18 13.20 7.82
C VAL A 37 1.68 13.42 7.70
N GLN A 38 2.45 12.35 7.82
CA GLN A 38 3.87 12.33 7.50
C GLN A 38 4.07 11.46 6.27
N THR A 39 4.76 11.98 5.26
CA THR A 39 4.99 11.27 4.00
C THR A 39 6.40 10.70 3.96
N GLY A 40 6.55 9.61 3.23
CA GLY A 40 7.79 9.13 2.67
C GLY A 40 7.57 8.89 1.17
N ALA A 41 8.62 8.45 0.48
CA ALA A 41 8.52 8.15 -0.95
C ALA A 41 7.56 6.98 -1.25
N PHE A 42 7.56 5.95 -0.40
CA PHE A 42 6.78 4.72 -0.60
C PHE A 42 5.76 4.46 0.50
N SER A 43 5.55 5.44 1.39
CA SER A 43 4.71 5.28 2.57
C SER A 43 4.11 6.60 3.04
N ALA A 44 3.11 6.50 3.89
CA ALA A 44 2.59 7.62 4.66
C ALA A 44 2.14 7.16 6.04
N ILE A 45 2.35 7.98 7.06
CA ILE A 45 1.83 7.78 8.41
C ILE A 45 0.73 8.81 8.64
N VAL A 46 -0.51 8.34 8.71
CA VAL A 46 -1.66 9.19 9.05
C VAL A 46 -1.91 9.07 10.55
N ARG A 47 -1.84 10.20 11.25
CA ARG A 47 -2.24 10.33 12.65
C ARG A 47 -3.69 10.79 12.71
N TRP A 48 -4.50 10.07 13.46
CA TRP A 48 -5.93 10.33 13.62
C TRP A 48 -6.32 10.30 15.10
N ARG A 49 -7.42 10.94 15.45
CA ARG A 49 -7.99 10.91 16.81
C ARG A 49 -9.46 10.52 16.75
N VAL A 50 -9.88 9.71 17.70
CA VAL A 50 -11.29 9.41 17.95
C VAL A 50 -11.57 9.58 19.44
N GLU A 51 -12.74 10.11 19.76
CA GLU A 51 -13.16 10.39 21.15
C GLU A 51 -13.92 9.22 21.79
N GLU A 52 -14.22 8.17 21.02
CA GLU A 52 -15.02 7.03 21.48
C GLU A 52 -14.44 5.69 21.00
N PRO A 53 -14.66 4.60 21.75
CA PRO A 53 -14.26 3.25 21.36
C PRO A 53 -14.89 2.81 20.04
N GLY A 54 -14.08 2.25 19.14
CA GLY A 54 -14.53 1.91 17.81
C GLY A 54 -13.48 1.19 16.96
N ARG A 55 -13.75 1.11 15.67
CA ARG A 55 -12.85 0.60 14.65
C ARG A 55 -12.53 1.72 13.67
N VAL A 56 -11.25 1.86 13.31
CA VAL A 56 -10.78 2.87 12.37
C VAL A 56 -10.11 2.18 11.19
N VAL A 57 -10.48 2.60 9.97
CA VAL A 57 -9.88 2.16 8.71
C VAL A 57 -9.54 3.40 7.90
N ILE A 58 -8.40 3.40 7.22
CA ILE A 58 -8.07 4.43 6.24
C ILE A 58 -8.22 3.86 4.85
N GLU A 59 -8.97 4.56 4.02
CA GLU A 59 -9.06 4.28 2.58
C GLU A 59 -8.30 5.34 1.82
N LEU A 60 -7.58 4.93 0.77
CA LEU A 60 -6.86 5.85 -0.10
C LEU A 60 -6.87 5.39 -1.56
N GLY A 61 -6.58 6.33 -2.46
CA GLY A 61 -6.34 6.09 -3.88
C GLY A 61 -5.83 7.36 -4.58
N PRO A 62 -5.43 7.26 -5.85
CA PRO A 62 -5.00 8.43 -6.64
C PRO A 62 -6.17 9.42 -6.88
N ASP A 63 -7.41 8.96 -6.70
CA ASP A 63 -8.63 9.75 -6.79
C ASP A 63 -9.67 9.32 -5.73
N GLU A 64 -10.85 9.92 -5.76
CA GLU A 64 -11.92 9.71 -4.78
C GLU A 64 -12.64 8.35 -4.89
N ARG A 65 -12.30 7.52 -5.88
CA ARG A 65 -12.75 6.12 -5.92
C ARG A 65 -12.04 5.26 -4.88
N TYR A 66 -10.92 5.77 -4.34
CA TYR A 66 -10.05 5.04 -3.41
C TYR A 66 -9.66 3.67 -4.01
N GLY A 67 -9.44 2.64 -3.20
CA GLY A 67 -9.14 1.29 -3.67
C GLY A 67 -8.06 0.57 -2.87
N ILE A 68 -7.42 1.26 -1.93
CA ILE A 68 -6.49 0.69 -0.97
C ILE A 68 -7.07 0.91 0.44
N TRP A 69 -7.02 -0.12 1.29
CA TRP A 69 -7.47 -0.06 2.68
C TRP A 69 -6.33 -0.39 3.63
N SER A 70 -6.24 0.35 4.73
CA SER A 70 -5.37 -0.03 5.84
C SER A 70 -5.93 -1.24 6.59
N PRO A 71 -5.08 -1.95 7.38
CA PRO A 71 -5.59 -2.79 8.45
C PRO A 71 -6.55 -2.02 9.36
N THR A 72 -7.50 -2.73 9.97
CA THR A 72 -8.45 -2.12 10.92
C THR A 72 -7.78 -1.91 12.27
N ALA A 73 -7.70 -0.65 12.71
CA ALA A 73 -7.30 -0.33 14.07
C ALA A 73 -8.51 -0.50 15.01
N VAL A 74 -8.33 -1.24 16.11
CA VAL A 74 -9.36 -1.40 17.16
C VAL A 74 -9.03 -0.47 18.32
N VAL A 75 -9.92 0.47 18.58
CA VAL A 75 -9.80 1.51 19.60
C VAL A 75 -10.69 1.17 20.79
N ARG A 76 -10.11 1.09 21.98
CA ARG A 76 -10.83 0.70 23.21
C ARG A 76 -11.34 1.88 24.05
N GLU A 77 -10.78 3.06 23.84
CA GLU A 77 -11.07 4.32 24.53
C GLU A 77 -10.62 5.50 23.66
N ALA A 78 -11.02 6.73 24.02
CA ALA A 78 -10.60 7.95 23.32
C ALA A 78 -9.07 7.98 23.17
N GLN A 79 -8.57 8.08 21.94
CA GLN A 79 -7.13 8.05 21.70
C GLN A 79 -6.74 8.74 20.39
N THR A 80 -5.47 9.14 20.34
CA THR A 80 -4.79 9.48 19.09
C THR A 80 -4.03 8.24 18.61
N GLY A 81 -4.45 7.70 17.46
CA GLY A 81 -3.81 6.57 16.81
C GLY A 81 -2.93 6.99 15.63
N LYS A 82 -2.19 6.02 15.09
CA LYS A 82 -1.45 6.15 13.84
C LYS A 82 -1.67 4.94 12.97
N THR A 83 -1.75 5.16 11.67
CA THR A 83 -1.81 4.11 10.66
C THR A 83 -0.70 4.34 9.65
N THR A 84 0.14 3.33 9.44
CA THR A 84 1.16 3.34 8.39
C THR A 84 0.58 2.72 7.12
N LEU A 85 0.68 3.46 6.02
CA LEU A 85 0.30 3.07 4.66
C LEU A 85 1.61 2.79 3.92
N ASN A 86 1.77 1.60 3.34
CA ASN A 86 2.97 1.17 2.62
C ASN A 86 2.63 0.85 1.17
N GLY A 87 3.66 0.66 0.33
CA GLY A 87 3.49 0.31 -1.08
C GLY A 87 2.91 1.44 -1.92
N LEU A 88 3.10 2.70 -1.48
CA LEU A 88 2.65 3.87 -2.23
C LEU A 88 3.64 4.19 -3.35
N GLU A 89 3.14 4.80 -4.41
CA GLU A 89 3.98 5.31 -5.50
C GLU A 89 4.62 6.63 -5.08
N PRO A 90 5.89 6.87 -5.42
CA PRO A 90 6.60 8.11 -5.10
C PRO A 90 6.14 9.26 -6.00
N ALA A 91 6.23 10.49 -5.50
CA ALA A 91 5.74 11.68 -6.19
C ALA A 91 4.29 11.54 -6.71
N THR A 92 3.44 10.83 -5.96
CA THR A 92 2.03 10.57 -6.30
C THR A 92 1.12 11.24 -5.29
N THR A 93 0.10 11.92 -5.80
CA THR A 93 -0.94 12.55 -4.96
C THR A 93 -2.03 11.53 -4.67
N TYR A 94 -2.32 11.31 -3.39
CA TYR A 94 -3.39 10.44 -2.93
C TYR A 94 -4.51 11.23 -2.26
N ARG A 95 -5.76 10.88 -2.57
CA ARG A 95 -6.94 11.20 -1.77
C ARG A 95 -7.12 10.11 -0.72
N TYR A 96 -7.49 10.48 0.49
CA TYR A 96 -7.78 9.50 1.54
C TYR A 96 -8.97 9.91 2.41
N ARG A 97 -9.54 8.92 3.09
CA ARG A 97 -10.54 9.12 4.15
C ARG A 97 -10.26 8.22 5.35
N VAL A 98 -10.42 8.78 6.55
CA VAL A 98 -10.39 8.06 7.82
C VAL A 98 -11.83 7.71 8.17
N LEU A 99 -12.16 6.43 8.13
CA LEU A 99 -13.48 5.89 8.47
C LEU A 99 -13.47 5.40 9.91
N ALA A 100 -14.37 5.92 10.74
CA ALA A 100 -14.59 5.41 12.09
C ALA A 100 -15.96 4.74 12.19
N ARG A 101 -16.00 3.58 12.87
CA ARG A 101 -17.24 2.88 13.23
C ARG A 101 -17.25 2.59 14.73
N TRP A 102 -18.19 3.19 15.45
CA TRP A 102 -18.31 3.03 16.91
C TRP A 102 -19.12 1.81 17.30
N ARG A 103 -19.08 1.46 18.59
CA ARG A 103 -19.81 0.30 19.14
C ARG A 103 -21.32 0.40 19.00
N ASN A 104 -21.85 1.62 19.02
CA ASN A 104 -23.27 1.92 18.79
C ASN A 104 -23.69 1.76 17.32
N GLY A 105 -22.77 1.41 16.41
CA GLY A 105 -23.04 1.22 14.98
C GLY A 105 -22.94 2.49 14.13
N MET A 106 -22.80 3.66 14.77
CA MET A 106 -22.61 4.93 14.06
C MET A 106 -21.31 4.91 13.26
N ARG A 107 -21.31 5.63 12.13
CA ARG A 107 -20.15 5.79 11.26
C ARG A 107 -19.97 7.25 10.91
N ALA A 108 -18.72 7.69 10.85
CA ALA A 108 -18.38 8.99 10.29
C ALA A 108 -17.01 8.91 9.62
N GLU A 109 -16.71 9.93 8.83
CA GLU A 109 -15.48 10.01 8.07
C GLU A 109 -14.88 11.41 8.08
N ALA A 110 -13.56 11.47 8.00
CA ALA A 110 -12.82 12.68 7.68
C ALA A 110 -11.96 12.45 6.45
N ARG A 111 -11.88 13.45 5.57
CA ARG A 111 -11.18 13.35 4.28
C ARG A 111 -9.94 14.23 4.26
N GLY A 112 -8.96 13.84 3.45
CA GLY A 112 -7.78 14.64 3.19
C GLY A 112 -7.08 14.24 1.90
N SER A 113 -5.94 14.89 1.65
CA SER A 113 -5.02 14.52 0.58
C SER A 113 -3.58 14.74 1.02
N PHE A 114 -2.68 13.92 0.51
CA PHE A 114 -1.23 14.12 0.65
C PHE A 114 -0.54 13.77 -0.66
N ARG A 115 0.71 14.16 -0.79
CA ARG A 115 1.59 13.77 -1.90
C ARG A 115 2.80 13.06 -1.31
N THR A 116 3.08 11.84 -1.74
CA THR A 116 4.29 11.12 -1.34
C THR A 116 5.54 11.88 -1.77
N ASP A 117 6.63 11.67 -1.03
CA ASP A 117 7.88 12.33 -1.35
C ASP A 117 8.41 11.85 -2.72
N PRO A 118 9.25 12.64 -3.40
CA PRO A 118 9.96 12.17 -4.57
C PRO A 118 10.79 10.92 -4.26
N TRP A 119 11.17 10.22 -5.33
CA TRP A 119 12.05 9.08 -5.23
C TRP A 119 13.38 9.47 -4.56
N PRO A 120 13.87 8.71 -3.55
CA PRO A 120 15.10 9.04 -2.86
C PRO A 120 16.31 8.94 -3.81
N GLY A 121 17.23 9.91 -3.72
CA GLY A 121 18.44 9.92 -4.57
C GLY A 121 19.36 8.70 -4.35
N GLU A 122 19.37 8.12 -3.15
CA GLU A 122 20.05 6.86 -2.83
C GLU A 122 19.03 5.74 -2.56
N VAL A 123 19.25 4.58 -3.18
CA VAL A 123 18.35 3.43 -3.11
C VAL A 123 19.10 2.19 -2.65
N ALA A 124 18.59 1.56 -1.60
CA ALA A 124 18.93 0.21 -1.21
C ALA A 124 17.69 -0.70 -1.41
N ALA A 125 17.75 -1.53 -2.44
CA ALA A 125 16.82 -2.63 -2.66
C ALA A 125 17.31 -3.89 -1.95
N SER A 126 16.38 -4.64 -1.37
CA SER A 126 16.67 -5.95 -0.78
C SER A 126 15.44 -6.84 -0.89
N ALA A 127 15.65 -8.12 -1.21
CA ALA A 127 14.65 -9.16 -1.06
C ALA A 127 15.27 -10.23 -0.13
N ALA A 128 15.00 -10.10 1.16
CA ALA A 128 15.41 -11.09 2.14
C ALA A 128 14.16 -11.70 2.76
N PRO A 129 14.14 -13.03 3.00
CA PRO A 129 13.15 -13.64 3.88
C PRO A 129 13.13 -12.85 5.18
N THR A 130 12.00 -12.25 5.50
CA THR A 130 11.80 -11.74 6.86
C THR A 130 11.79 -12.98 7.74
N ALA A 131 12.60 -13.02 8.80
CA ALA A 131 12.50 -14.10 9.79
C ALA A 131 11.02 -14.28 10.12
N ALA A 132 10.49 -15.48 9.88
CA ALA A 132 9.05 -15.70 9.80
C ALA A 132 8.34 -15.01 10.97
N ASP A 133 7.61 -13.93 10.65
CA ASP A 133 6.78 -13.28 11.64
C ASP A 133 5.71 -14.32 11.99
N LYS A 134 5.80 -14.93 13.18
CA LYS A 134 4.80 -15.89 13.68
C LYS A 134 3.41 -15.25 13.89
N SER A 135 3.23 -14.02 13.42
CA SER A 135 2.03 -13.20 13.45
C SER A 135 1.43 -13.05 12.04
N SER A 136 1.37 -14.13 11.25
CA SER A 136 0.45 -14.16 10.10
C SER A 136 -0.98 -14.23 10.63
N THR A 137 -1.63 -13.07 10.81
CA THR A 137 -3.10 -13.04 10.83
C THR A 137 -3.59 -13.35 9.40
N PRO A 138 -4.73 -14.04 9.22
CA PRO A 138 -5.09 -14.69 7.96
C PRO A 138 -5.52 -13.74 6.84
N ASP A 139 -5.47 -12.42 7.07
CA ASP A 139 -6.06 -11.41 6.21
C ASP A 139 -4.98 -10.84 5.28
N SER A 140 -4.74 -11.49 4.15
CA SER A 140 -3.97 -10.89 3.06
C SER A 140 -4.80 -9.79 2.39
N PRO A 141 -4.29 -8.55 2.25
CA PRO A 141 -5.03 -7.43 1.67
C PRO A 141 -5.20 -7.50 0.13
N PHE A 142 -4.71 -8.55 -0.53
CA PHE A 142 -4.69 -8.67 -2.01
C PHE A 142 -5.77 -9.59 -2.60
N VAL A 143 -6.84 -9.92 -1.85
CA VAL A 143 -7.96 -10.69 -2.39
C VAL A 143 -8.90 -9.74 -3.14
N LEU A 144 -8.77 -9.67 -4.47
CA LEU A 144 -9.83 -9.08 -5.30
C LEU A 144 -11.04 -10.03 -5.28
N PRO A 145 -12.24 -9.60 -4.84
CA PRO A 145 -13.43 -10.44 -4.99
C PRO A 145 -13.72 -10.64 -6.48
N PRO A 146 -14.11 -11.85 -6.93
CA PRO A 146 -14.48 -12.08 -8.32
C PRO A 146 -15.65 -11.17 -8.71
N LYS A 147 -15.59 -10.61 -9.93
CA LYS A 147 -16.69 -9.82 -10.51
C LYS A 147 -17.90 -10.75 -10.68
N LEU A 148 -18.95 -10.54 -9.90
CA LEU A 148 -20.19 -11.30 -10.00
C LEU A 148 -21.01 -10.88 -11.23
N PRO A 149 -21.74 -11.82 -11.87
CA PRO A 149 -22.72 -11.51 -12.91
C PRO A 149 -23.84 -10.58 -12.39
N PRO A 150 -24.50 -9.81 -13.27
CA PRO A 150 -25.63 -8.96 -12.89
C PRO A 150 -26.78 -9.78 -12.27
N GLY A 151 -27.28 -9.37 -11.11
CA GLY A 151 -28.43 -10.00 -10.43
C GLY A 151 -28.08 -10.89 -9.23
N VAL A 152 -26.81 -11.08 -8.91
CA VAL A 152 -26.40 -11.80 -7.69
C VAL A 152 -26.22 -10.80 -6.54
N THR A 153 -27.15 -10.81 -5.57
CA THR A 153 -27.00 -10.06 -4.31
C THR A 153 -25.92 -10.71 -3.44
N PRO A 154 -24.95 -9.95 -2.89
CA PRO A 154 -23.89 -10.52 -2.07
C PRO A 154 -24.44 -10.97 -0.71
N THR A 155 -24.31 -12.26 -0.42
CA THR A 155 -24.27 -12.74 0.97
C THR A 155 -22.99 -12.19 1.59
N PRO A 156 -23.02 -11.49 2.74
CA PRO A 156 -21.80 -11.05 3.40
C PRO A 156 -20.93 -12.29 3.67
N PRO A 157 -19.65 -12.32 3.27
CA PRO A 157 -18.80 -13.44 3.62
C PRO A 157 -18.69 -13.51 5.14
N ALA A 158 -18.86 -14.72 5.69
CA ALA A 158 -18.50 -14.99 7.07
C ALA A 158 -17.02 -14.63 7.28
N PRO A 159 -16.62 -14.08 8.45
CA PRO A 159 -15.23 -13.81 8.72
C PRO A 159 -14.47 -15.15 8.77
N GLY A 160 -13.55 -15.35 7.83
CA GLY A 160 -12.59 -16.45 7.86
C GLY A 160 -12.86 -17.57 6.86
N ALA A 161 -12.19 -17.46 5.71
CA ALA A 161 -11.49 -18.51 4.96
C ALA A 161 -11.55 -18.13 3.47
N LEU A 162 -10.38 -18.05 2.82
CA LEU A 162 -10.31 -17.94 1.37
C LEU A 162 -11.02 -19.15 0.75
N PRO A 163 -11.73 -19.00 -0.38
CA PRO A 163 -12.30 -20.13 -1.11
C PRO A 163 -11.24 -21.23 -1.33
N PRO A 164 -11.60 -22.52 -1.20
CA PRO A 164 -10.70 -23.62 -1.51
C PRO A 164 -10.08 -23.43 -2.90
N GLY A 165 -8.76 -23.50 -3.00
CA GLY A 165 -8.03 -23.29 -4.27
C GLY A 165 -7.67 -21.83 -4.58
N THR A 166 -8.01 -20.86 -3.72
CA THR A 166 -7.50 -19.48 -3.87
C THR A 166 -5.99 -19.47 -3.65
N PRO A 167 -5.17 -19.03 -4.62
CA PRO A 167 -3.74 -18.88 -4.41
C PRO A 167 -3.50 -17.91 -3.26
N ARG A 168 -2.90 -18.41 -2.17
CA ARG A 168 -2.37 -17.56 -1.12
C ARG A 168 -1.02 -17.03 -1.60
N VAL A 169 -0.97 -15.74 -1.96
CA VAL A 169 0.32 -15.05 -2.11
C VAL A 169 0.82 -14.71 -0.71
N GLU A 170 1.48 -15.67 -0.07
CA GLU A 170 2.23 -15.45 1.17
C GLU A 170 3.67 -15.09 0.80
N SER A 171 3.95 -13.79 0.61
CA SER A 171 5.33 -13.33 0.46
C SER A 171 5.97 -13.23 1.84
N SER A 172 6.79 -14.22 2.21
CA SER A 172 7.65 -14.17 3.40
C SER A 172 8.86 -13.22 3.21
N ALA A 173 9.09 -12.77 1.98
CA ALA A 173 10.22 -11.95 1.54
C ALA A 173 9.74 -10.83 0.59
N PRO A 174 8.97 -9.84 1.07
CA PRO A 174 8.56 -8.75 0.20
C PRO A 174 9.80 -8.00 -0.33
N LEU A 175 9.77 -7.56 -1.59
CA LEU A 175 10.75 -6.60 -2.07
C LEU A 175 10.69 -5.36 -1.18
N ARG A 176 11.84 -4.97 -0.62
CA ARG A 176 11.95 -3.75 0.17
C ARG A 176 12.82 -2.74 -0.53
N ILE A 177 12.30 -1.52 -0.64
CA ILE A 177 13.05 -0.34 -1.10
C ILE A 177 13.20 0.59 0.10
N ASN A 178 14.44 0.79 0.56
CA ASN A 178 14.74 1.57 1.76
C ASN A 178 13.89 1.13 2.99
N GLY A 179 13.71 -0.18 3.14
CA GLY A 179 12.92 -0.79 4.22
C GLY A 179 11.41 -0.86 3.99
N ALA A 180 10.85 -0.10 3.06
CA ALA A 180 9.42 -0.13 2.73
C ALA A 180 9.10 -1.33 1.82
N ALA A 181 8.12 -2.14 2.20
CA ALA A 181 7.65 -3.26 1.38
C ALA A 181 6.91 -2.71 0.14
N VAL A 182 7.26 -3.22 -1.03
CA VAL A 182 6.69 -2.85 -2.33
C VAL A 182 6.29 -4.11 -3.08
N PHE A 183 5.12 -4.07 -3.73
CA PHE A 183 4.72 -5.11 -4.68
C PHE A 183 5.10 -4.66 -6.11
N PRO A 184 6.00 -5.37 -6.81
CA PRO A 184 6.38 -5.01 -8.17
C PRO A 184 5.27 -5.30 -9.17
N ARG A 185 4.90 -4.30 -9.97
CA ARG A 185 4.05 -4.40 -11.16
C ARG A 185 4.94 -4.05 -12.34
N MET A 186 5.33 -5.09 -13.08
CA MET A 186 6.47 -5.08 -13.98
C MET A 186 6.03 -4.89 -15.42
N VAL A 187 6.87 -4.23 -16.22
CA VAL A 187 6.77 -4.25 -17.68
C VAL A 187 8.15 -4.53 -18.27
N TRP A 188 8.21 -5.44 -19.23
CA TRP A 188 9.44 -5.80 -19.93
C TRP A 188 9.72 -4.86 -21.09
N ARG A 189 10.94 -4.32 -21.13
CA ARG A 189 11.56 -3.59 -22.25
C ARG A 189 10.63 -2.67 -23.04
N GLN A 190 9.83 -1.88 -22.34
CA GLN A 190 8.92 -0.92 -22.98
C GLN A 190 9.70 0.29 -23.52
N CYS A 191 9.30 0.82 -24.67
CA CYS A 191 9.90 2.05 -25.20
C CYS A 191 9.47 3.28 -24.38
N PRO A 192 10.37 4.26 -24.11
CA PRO A 192 10.11 5.35 -23.16
C PRO A 192 8.87 6.20 -23.44
N THR A 193 8.48 6.32 -24.71
CA THR A 193 7.26 7.01 -25.14
C THR A 193 5.99 6.51 -24.44
N TYR A 194 5.96 5.25 -24.01
CA TYR A 194 4.79 4.64 -23.36
C TYR A 194 4.84 4.66 -21.82
N TYR A 195 5.95 5.09 -21.22
CA TYR A 195 6.09 5.12 -19.75
C TYR A 195 4.99 5.91 -19.05
N PRO A 196 4.55 7.10 -19.52
CA PRO A 196 3.47 7.83 -18.85
C PRO A 196 2.17 7.02 -18.77
N THR A 197 1.84 6.27 -19.83
CA THR A 197 0.64 5.43 -19.88
C THR A 197 0.74 4.26 -18.91
N SER A 198 1.89 3.56 -18.89
CA SER A 198 2.14 2.46 -17.95
C SER A 198 2.12 2.91 -16.50
N ILE A 199 2.79 4.03 -16.18
CA ILE A 199 2.77 4.62 -14.84
C ILE A 199 1.34 4.97 -14.44
N ALA A 200 0.55 5.58 -15.34
CA ALA A 200 -0.85 5.88 -15.07
C ALA A 200 -1.72 4.63 -14.87
N ALA A 201 -1.34 3.50 -15.46
CA ALA A 201 -1.97 2.20 -15.23
C ALA A 201 -1.47 1.50 -13.95
N GLY A 202 -0.52 2.10 -13.23
CA GLY A 202 0.06 1.56 -11.99
C GLY A 202 1.27 0.66 -12.21
N ILE A 203 1.89 0.62 -13.39
CA ILE A 203 3.21 -0.02 -13.52
C ILE A 203 4.21 0.77 -12.69
N ASN A 204 4.92 0.08 -11.79
CA ASN A 204 5.87 0.69 -10.88
C ASN A 204 7.30 0.13 -10.99
N LEU A 205 7.53 -0.87 -11.87
CA LEU A 205 8.85 -1.41 -12.19
C LEU A 205 9.02 -1.62 -13.70
N PHE A 206 10.09 -1.06 -14.27
CA PHE A 206 10.47 -1.20 -15.67
C PHE A 206 11.72 -2.09 -15.79
N LEU A 207 11.56 -3.24 -16.45
CA LEU A 207 12.61 -4.21 -16.67
C LEU A 207 13.28 -3.94 -18.01
N GLY A 208 14.26 -3.03 -17.98
CA GLY A 208 14.98 -2.61 -19.18
C GLY A 208 14.13 -1.84 -20.19
N VAL A 209 14.77 -1.51 -21.30
CA VAL A 209 14.24 -0.61 -22.33
C VAL A 209 14.37 -1.22 -23.72
N SER A 210 13.42 -0.85 -24.59
CA SER A 210 13.54 -1.00 -26.03
C SER A 210 13.52 0.37 -26.68
N CYS A 211 13.93 0.46 -27.95
CA CYS A 211 13.97 1.68 -28.76
C CYS A 211 15.07 2.70 -28.38
N ASP A 212 15.64 2.62 -27.17
CA ASP A 212 16.68 3.53 -26.65
C ASP A 212 17.66 2.74 -25.74
N ASP A 213 18.50 3.44 -24.97
CA ASP A 213 19.45 2.88 -24.00
C ASP A 213 19.01 3.05 -22.53
N GLU A 214 19.67 2.34 -21.62
CA GLU A 214 19.34 2.30 -20.20
C GLU A 214 19.48 3.68 -19.51
N GLN A 215 20.36 4.54 -20.01
CA GLN A 215 20.53 5.89 -19.47
C GLN A 215 19.32 6.77 -19.81
N GLU A 216 18.78 6.65 -21.02
CA GLU A 216 17.54 7.31 -21.42
C GLU A 216 16.36 6.80 -20.59
N GLN A 217 16.27 5.49 -20.31
CA GLN A 217 15.26 4.94 -19.41
C GLN A 217 15.29 5.63 -18.03
N LEU A 218 16.46 5.67 -17.39
CA LEU A 218 16.62 6.27 -16.07
C LEU A 218 16.29 7.77 -16.10
N THR A 219 16.68 8.47 -17.16
CA THR A 219 16.39 9.89 -17.37
C THR A 219 14.89 10.14 -17.54
N ARG A 220 14.20 9.30 -18.31
CA ARG A 220 12.75 9.44 -18.58
C ARG A 220 11.89 9.05 -17.40
N LEU A 221 12.28 8.01 -16.68
CA LEU A 221 11.60 7.64 -15.44
C LEU A 221 11.83 8.71 -14.38
N ALA A 222 13.06 9.25 -14.26
CA ALA A 222 13.43 10.27 -13.29
C ALA A 222 13.00 9.89 -11.86
N GLY A 223 13.11 8.60 -11.52
CA GLY A 223 12.63 8.06 -10.25
C GLY A 223 11.11 7.99 -10.09
N ARG A 224 10.29 8.21 -11.11
CA ARG A 224 8.82 8.02 -10.97
C ARG A 224 8.40 6.55 -10.86
N ALA A 225 9.31 5.63 -11.17
CA ALA A 225 9.16 4.20 -11.02
C ALA A 225 10.51 3.54 -10.74
N MET A 226 10.46 2.30 -10.26
CA MET A 226 11.64 1.44 -10.20
C MET A 226 12.10 1.08 -11.61
N SER A 227 13.40 0.86 -11.75
CA SER A 227 14.04 0.51 -13.00
C SER A 227 15.15 -0.52 -12.76
N THR A 228 15.37 -1.39 -13.72
CA THR A 228 16.56 -2.24 -13.79
C THR A 228 17.32 -2.01 -15.10
N VAL A 229 18.61 -2.38 -15.08
CA VAL A 229 19.47 -2.46 -16.27
C VAL A 229 19.81 -3.92 -16.56
N ASP A 230 20.31 -4.21 -17.77
CA ASP A 230 20.69 -5.57 -18.13
C ASP A 230 21.81 -6.06 -17.20
N ALA A 231 21.67 -7.27 -16.65
CA ALA A 231 22.68 -7.91 -15.82
C ALA A 231 24.02 -8.15 -16.55
N ALA A 232 24.02 -8.17 -17.88
CA ALA A 232 25.21 -8.26 -18.72
C ALA A 232 25.98 -6.93 -18.85
N THR A 233 25.36 -5.79 -18.52
CA THR A 233 25.98 -4.46 -18.60
C THR A 233 25.95 -3.75 -17.24
N PRO A 234 26.64 -4.29 -16.21
CA PRO A 234 26.70 -3.64 -14.90
C PRO A 234 27.47 -2.31 -14.98
N GLY A 235 27.08 -1.33 -14.14
CA GLY A 235 27.78 -0.05 -14.02
C GLY A 235 27.00 1.18 -14.51
N ILE A 236 25.81 0.99 -15.07
CA ILE A 236 24.88 2.10 -15.37
C ILE A 236 24.11 2.44 -14.10
N GLY A 237 23.98 3.74 -13.79
CA GLY A 237 23.40 4.21 -12.53
C GLY A 237 22.47 5.41 -12.72
N GLY A 238 21.49 5.55 -11.84
CA GLY A 238 20.58 6.69 -11.84
C GLY A 238 19.41 6.53 -10.87
N PRO A 239 18.59 7.58 -10.69
CA PRO A 239 17.41 7.54 -9.83
C PRO A 239 16.45 6.44 -10.26
N GLY A 240 15.89 5.70 -9.29
CA GLY A 240 14.99 4.58 -9.59
C GLY A 240 15.67 3.23 -9.80
N LEU A 241 17.00 3.18 -9.96
CA LEU A 241 17.69 1.92 -10.22
C LEU A 241 17.72 1.01 -9.00
N VAL A 242 16.98 -0.09 -9.06
CA VAL A 242 16.87 -1.10 -7.99
C VAL A 242 17.71 -2.34 -8.22
N GLY A 243 18.30 -2.52 -9.40
CA GLY A 243 19.15 -3.65 -9.70
C GLY A 243 19.15 -4.05 -11.16
N TRP A 244 19.16 -5.35 -11.42
CA TRP A 244 19.32 -5.89 -12.76
C TRP A 244 18.15 -6.77 -13.17
N HIS A 245 17.89 -6.84 -14.47
CA HIS A 245 17.05 -7.89 -15.04
C HIS A 245 17.93 -8.93 -15.75
N LEU A 246 17.53 -10.19 -15.63
CA LEU A 246 18.03 -11.30 -16.42
C LEU A 246 17.24 -11.41 -17.73
N PRO A 247 17.70 -12.21 -18.71
CA PRO A 247 16.97 -12.45 -19.94
C PRO A 247 15.52 -12.84 -19.71
N ASP A 248 14.65 -12.36 -20.60
CA ASP A 248 13.23 -12.67 -20.58
C ASP A 248 12.97 -14.16 -20.74
N GLU A 249 12.00 -14.69 -19.99
CA GLU A 249 11.55 -16.07 -20.10
C GLU A 249 12.72 -17.06 -20.20
N ALA A 250 13.69 -16.95 -19.27
CA ALA A 250 14.98 -17.62 -19.41
C ALA A 250 14.87 -19.16 -19.42
N ASP A 251 13.78 -19.71 -18.90
CA ASP A 251 13.43 -21.13 -19.01
C ASP A 251 13.18 -21.58 -20.46
N VAL A 252 12.90 -20.66 -21.38
CA VAL A 252 12.76 -20.91 -22.82
C VAL A 252 13.93 -20.31 -23.60
N SER A 253 14.33 -19.08 -23.31
CA SER A 253 15.33 -18.35 -24.09
C SER A 253 16.78 -18.80 -23.81
N VAL A 254 17.06 -19.30 -22.60
CA VAL A 254 18.40 -19.74 -22.16
C VAL A 254 18.44 -21.25 -21.90
N GLY A 255 17.42 -21.78 -21.22
CA GLY A 255 17.24 -23.21 -20.93
C GLY A 255 18.21 -23.80 -19.89
N ASP A 256 19.22 -23.04 -19.48
CA ASP A 256 20.24 -23.47 -18.52
C ASP A 256 20.57 -22.31 -17.55
N PRO A 257 20.22 -22.44 -16.25
CA PRO A 257 20.42 -21.37 -15.28
C PRO A 257 21.91 -21.06 -15.05
N GLU A 258 22.85 -21.96 -15.37
CA GLU A 258 24.28 -21.69 -15.21
C GLU A 258 24.82 -20.68 -16.23
N LYS A 259 24.07 -20.42 -17.31
CA LYS A 259 24.43 -19.41 -18.32
C LYS A 259 23.95 -18.00 -17.96
N LEU A 260 23.19 -17.85 -16.88
CA LEU A 260 22.70 -16.56 -16.44
C LEU A 260 23.79 -15.73 -15.74
N PRO A 261 23.89 -14.42 -16.05
CA PRO A 261 24.68 -13.50 -15.24
C PRO A 261 24.24 -13.52 -13.77
N ALA A 262 25.18 -13.29 -12.86
CA ALA A 262 24.91 -13.24 -11.42
C ALA A 262 25.57 -12.01 -10.77
N PRO A 263 25.19 -10.78 -11.18
CA PRO A 263 25.73 -9.56 -10.59
C PRO A 263 25.35 -9.48 -9.11
N LYS A 264 26.23 -8.87 -8.30
CA LYS A 264 25.98 -8.61 -6.87
C LYS A 264 26.52 -7.25 -6.47
N GLU A 265 25.66 -6.46 -5.84
CA GLU A 265 26.01 -5.17 -5.24
C GLU A 265 25.07 -4.93 -4.04
N ASN A 266 25.60 -4.31 -2.98
CA ASN A 266 24.79 -3.99 -1.82
C ASN A 266 23.68 -3.02 -2.21
N GLY A 267 22.43 -3.35 -1.85
CA GLY A 267 21.28 -2.50 -2.18
C GLY A 267 20.78 -2.64 -3.62
N LYS A 268 21.17 -3.70 -4.33
CA LYS A 268 20.64 -4.07 -5.64
C LYS A 268 20.11 -5.50 -5.60
N VAL A 269 19.09 -5.77 -6.40
CA VAL A 269 18.46 -7.10 -6.53
C VAL A 269 18.38 -7.53 -7.99
N THR A 270 18.26 -8.83 -8.22
CA THR A 270 18.15 -9.41 -9.55
C THR A 270 16.72 -9.87 -9.82
N PHE A 271 16.17 -9.48 -10.96
CA PHE A 271 14.85 -9.85 -11.44
C PHE A 271 14.95 -10.86 -12.58
N LEU A 272 14.11 -11.88 -12.55
CA LEU A 272 14.00 -12.89 -13.59
C LEU A 272 12.54 -13.12 -13.95
N THR A 273 12.21 -13.08 -15.24
CA THR A 273 10.91 -13.52 -15.76
C THR A 273 11.04 -14.95 -16.30
N LEU A 274 10.00 -15.75 -16.11
CA LEU A 274 9.90 -17.13 -16.54
C LEU A 274 8.50 -17.38 -17.12
N THR A 275 8.37 -18.37 -17.98
CA THR A 275 7.03 -18.80 -18.45
C THR A 275 6.26 -19.54 -17.36
N ASP A 276 4.98 -19.82 -17.62
CA ASP A 276 4.11 -20.59 -16.73
C ASP A 276 4.33 -22.12 -16.76
N HIS A 277 5.28 -22.62 -17.56
CA HIS A 277 5.52 -24.07 -17.77
C HIS A 277 5.95 -24.83 -16.50
N PHE A 278 6.36 -24.13 -15.45
CA PHE A 278 6.59 -24.72 -14.12
C PHE A 278 5.30 -25.29 -13.51
N SER A 279 4.13 -24.74 -13.88
CA SER A 279 2.84 -25.15 -13.37
C SER A 279 2.51 -26.58 -13.79
N ALA A 280 1.95 -27.35 -12.86
CA ALA A 280 1.46 -28.69 -13.13
C ALA A 280 0.32 -28.73 -14.18
N GLY A 281 -0.39 -27.61 -14.36
CA GLY A 281 -1.46 -27.47 -15.34
C GLY A 281 -1.00 -27.07 -16.75
N ALA A 282 0.24 -26.62 -16.91
CA ALA A 282 0.79 -26.22 -18.20
C ALA A 282 1.42 -27.41 -18.94
N ALA A 283 1.67 -27.28 -20.25
CA ALA A 283 2.58 -28.20 -20.93
C ALA A 283 4.02 -27.96 -20.42
N PRO A 284 4.87 -29.00 -20.28
CA PRO A 284 6.26 -28.76 -19.94
C PRO A 284 6.96 -27.99 -21.07
N GLY A 285 7.84 -27.06 -20.71
CA GLY A 285 8.69 -26.36 -21.65
C GLY A 285 9.73 -27.26 -22.31
N PRO A 286 10.49 -26.73 -23.29
CA PRO A 286 11.45 -27.51 -24.10
C PRO A 286 12.57 -28.19 -23.29
N TYR A 287 12.85 -27.69 -22.08
CA TYR A 287 13.92 -28.21 -21.20
C TYR A 287 13.38 -28.96 -19.97
N GLY A 288 12.07 -29.24 -19.93
CA GLY A 288 11.43 -29.92 -18.79
C GLY A 288 11.22 -29.01 -17.57
N ARG A 289 10.73 -29.59 -16.47
CA ARG A 289 10.42 -28.85 -15.22
C ARG A 289 11.53 -28.88 -14.18
N ASP A 290 12.51 -29.76 -14.34
CA ASP A 290 13.56 -29.95 -13.34
C ASP A 290 14.57 -28.78 -13.33
N ILE A 291 14.49 -27.88 -14.30
CA ILE A 291 15.36 -26.69 -14.43
C ILE A 291 14.98 -25.54 -13.49
N TYR A 292 13.72 -25.43 -13.08
CA TYR A 292 13.21 -24.26 -12.35
C TYR A 292 13.89 -23.99 -11.00
N PRO A 293 14.22 -25.00 -10.17
CA PRO A 293 14.95 -24.76 -8.93
C PRO A 293 16.29 -24.04 -9.15
N GLY A 294 16.98 -24.33 -10.26
CA GLY A 294 18.23 -23.64 -10.61
C GLY A 294 18.01 -22.18 -11.00
N PHE A 295 16.96 -21.90 -11.79
CA PHE A 295 16.57 -20.53 -12.12
C PHE A 295 16.16 -19.71 -10.89
N PHE A 296 15.42 -20.33 -9.96
CA PHE A 296 14.99 -19.66 -8.74
C PHE A 296 16.15 -19.27 -7.82
N ALA A 297 17.28 -19.99 -7.90
CA ALA A 297 18.49 -19.67 -7.15
C ALA A 297 19.33 -18.53 -7.77
N LYS A 298 19.05 -18.12 -9.01
CA LYS A 298 19.82 -17.10 -9.75
C LYS A 298 19.26 -15.68 -9.59
N ALA A 299 18.06 -15.53 -9.04
CA ALA A 299 17.39 -14.24 -8.91
C ALA A 299 16.83 -14.03 -7.49
N ASP A 300 16.74 -12.77 -7.11
CA ASP A 300 16.14 -12.36 -5.84
C ASP A 300 14.62 -12.22 -5.96
N ILE A 301 14.15 -11.81 -7.15
CA ILE A 301 12.73 -11.63 -7.48
C ILE A 301 12.44 -12.39 -8.77
N ILE A 302 11.36 -13.19 -8.75
CA ILE A 302 10.90 -13.99 -9.88
C ILE A 302 9.52 -13.50 -10.28
N GLY A 303 9.36 -13.16 -11.56
CA GLY A 303 8.08 -12.91 -12.22
C GLY A 303 7.71 -14.07 -13.13
N PHE A 304 6.42 -14.21 -13.39
CA PHE A 304 5.92 -15.18 -14.36
C PHE A 304 5.07 -14.47 -15.41
N ASP A 305 5.39 -14.71 -16.66
CA ASP A 305 4.63 -14.22 -17.80
C ASP A 305 3.55 -15.25 -18.14
N THR A 306 2.33 -14.77 -18.40
CA THR A 306 1.13 -15.58 -18.65
C THR A 306 0.43 -15.15 -19.92
#